data_AF-A0A8H7KMN6-F1
#
_entry.id   AF-A0A8H7KMN6-F1
#
_cell.length_a   1.000
_cell.length_b   1.000
_cell.length_c   1.000
_cell.angle_alpha   90.00
_cell.angle_beta   90.00
_cell.angle_gamma   90.00
#
_symmetry.space_group_name_H-M   'P 1'
#
loop_
_entity.id
_entity.type
_entity.pdbx_description
1 polymer ?
#
loop_
_entity_poly.entity_id
_entity_poly.type
_entity_poly.pdbx_seq_one_letter_code
_entity_poly.pdbx_strand_id
1 'polypeptide(L)'
;MQSEKHSNSHFKLLVEDAGPVISDVGQASADFSKGMQAAMIALYSIQSALIAYYPSKHTSSLIESFQKTRDALRADWEKYTNFFKGCQAYAEDYVALCQYSISHRSSETLAFASDVLDMAKDLSRETRILQFSNSRACVELDNDLQNLPSEFRRKSSLPGGPSKNNTNNMGDENLVDFLQHAGPNTARETAEAVRALNSALVIIRASLHSLDVFWTQQVDQLVDASSPKSAFRVTAPELKSVTETWSRYRAALQLVVTSFCASSNAVKVDPVNTLPKFERPSRSLWGRILHALCF
;
A
#
# COMPACT_ATOMS: atom_id res chain seq x y z
N MET A 1 46.97 10.79 -40.89
CA MET A 1 46.77 9.79 -39.82
C MET A 1 46.31 10.53 -38.58
N GLN A 2 44.99 10.64 -38.39
CA GLN A 2 44.40 11.11 -37.14
C GLN A 2 43.67 9.92 -36.52
N SER A 3 44.17 9.49 -35.37
CA SER A 3 43.55 8.46 -34.54
C SER A 3 42.46 9.14 -33.72
N GLU A 4 41.20 8.94 -34.11
CA GLU A 4 40.06 9.24 -33.24
C GLU A 4 39.99 8.16 -32.16
N LYS A 5 40.33 8.56 -30.93
CA LYS A 5 40.00 7.80 -29.73
C LYS A 5 38.49 7.86 -29.52
N HIS A 6 37.77 6.85 -29.96
CA HIS A 6 36.39 6.64 -29.52
C HIS A 6 36.40 6.29 -28.03
N SER A 7 35.91 7.24 -27.23
CA SER A 7 35.59 7.04 -25.82
C SER A 7 34.40 6.08 -25.74
N ASN A 8 34.67 4.80 -25.45
CA ASN A 8 33.67 3.84 -25.01
C ASN A 8 33.07 4.33 -23.67
N SER A 9 31.94 5.02 -23.73
CA SER A 9 31.11 5.26 -22.56
C SER A 9 30.58 3.92 -22.08
N HIS A 10 31.20 3.36 -21.04
CA HIS A 10 30.68 2.19 -20.34
C HIS A 10 29.25 2.48 -19.87
N PHE A 11 28.30 1.69 -20.36
CA PHE A 11 26.94 1.65 -19.82
C PHE A 11 27.06 1.29 -18.34
N LYS A 12 26.78 2.25 -17.45
CA LYS A 12 26.79 2.01 -16.00
C LYS A 12 25.53 1.25 -15.63
N LEU A 13 25.65 -0.08 -15.62
CA LEU A 13 24.70 -0.95 -14.94
C LEU A 13 24.72 -0.61 -13.44
N LEU A 14 23.56 -0.58 -12.80
CA LEU A 14 23.30 -0.23 -11.39
C LEU A 14 23.97 -1.16 -10.35
N VAL A 15 25.17 -1.68 -10.60
CA VAL A 15 25.78 -2.76 -9.81
C VAL A 15 27.04 -2.32 -9.05
N GLU A 16 27.58 -1.13 -9.28
CA GLU A 16 28.78 -0.67 -8.55
C GLU A 16 28.57 0.70 -7.90
N ASP A 17 28.08 0.73 -6.65
CA ASP A 17 28.90 1.12 -5.49
C ASP A 17 28.13 0.97 -4.17
N ALA A 18 28.84 0.56 -3.12
CA ALA A 18 28.28 0.34 -1.79
C ALA A 18 28.06 1.69 -1.05
N GLY A 19 26.81 2.18 -1.03
CA GLY A 19 26.30 3.20 -0.09
C GLY A 19 25.30 4.22 -0.67
N PRO A 20 24.50 4.90 0.18
CA PRO A 20 23.29 4.38 0.81
C PRO A 20 22.09 4.28 -0.17
N VAL A 21 21.47 3.10 -0.20
CA VAL A 21 20.11 2.81 -0.71
C VAL A 21 19.82 3.30 -2.14
N ILE A 22 20.41 2.63 -3.14
CA ILE A 22 19.73 2.49 -4.42
C ILE A 22 18.42 1.74 -4.13
N SER A 23 17.27 2.36 -4.41
CA SER A 23 15.94 1.79 -4.21
C SER A 23 15.81 0.46 -4.97
N ASP A 24 15.98 -0.65 -4.27
CA ASP A 24 15.60 -1.97 -4.75
C ASP A 24 14.08 -1.98 -4.99
N VAL A 25 13.67 -2.02 -6.26
CA VAL A 25 12.25 -2.04 -6.67
C VAL A 25 11.50 -3.19 -5.98
N GLY A 26 12.16 -4.33 -5.73
CA GLY A 26 11.59 -5.44 -4.98
C GLY A 26 11.31 -5.08 -3.53
N GLN A 27 12.25 -4.42 -2.85
CA GLN A 27 12.06 -3.93 -1.49
C GLN A 27 10.98 -2.83 -1.43
N ALA A 28 11.03 -1.85 -2.32
CA ALA A 28 10.02 -0.79 -2.39
C ALA A 28 8.62 -1.34 -2.64
N SER A 29 8.48 -2.33 -3.52
CA SER A 29 7.21 -3.02 -3.80
C SER A 29 6.71 -3.84 -2.60
N ALA A 30 7.62 -4.54 -1.92
CA ALA A 30 7.29 -5.32 -0.72
C ALA A 30 6.83 -4.42 0.44
N ASP A 31 7.52 -3.30 0.66
CA ASP A 31 7.16 -2.32 1.68
C ASP A 31 5.84 -1.61 1.35
N PHE A 32 5.60 -1.30 0.07
CA PHE A 32 4.32 -0.79 -0.38
C PHE A 32 3.18 -1.76 -0.06
N SER A 33 3.37 -3.05 -0.37
CA SER A 33 2.37 -4.09 -0.09
C SER A 33 2.08 -4.25 1.40
N LYS A 34 3.12 -4.32 2.23
CA LYS A 34 2.99 -4.40 3.70
C LYS A 34 2.31 -3.16 4.27
N GLY A 35 2.72 -1.98 3.81
CA GLY A 35 2.12 -0.71 4.21
C GLY A 35 0.63 -0.68 3.86
N MET A 36 0.25 -1.08 2.65
CA MET A 36 -1.15 -1.10 2.25
C MET A 36 -1.97 -2.12 3.07
N GLN A 37 -1.46 -3.31 3.34
CA GLN A 37 -2.16 -4.24 4.24
C GLN A 37 -2.35 -3.65 5.64
N ALA A 38 -1.28 -3.08 6.23
CA ALA A 38 -1.34 -2.49 7.55
C ALA A 38 -2.32 -1.31 7.62
N ALA A 39 -2.36 -0.46 6.59
CA ALA A 39 -3.32 0.63 6.48
C ALA A 39 -4.76 0.11 6.38
N MET A 40 -5.02 -0.92 5.58
CA MET A 40 -6.36 -1.53 5.51
C MET A 40 -6.79 -2.11 6.86
N ILE A 41 -5.93 -2.89 7.52
CA ILE A 41 -6.22 -3.48 8.84
C ILE A 41 -6.54 -2.38 9.86
N ALA A 42 -5.73 -1.33 9.90
CA ALA A 42 -5.93 -0.22 10.81
C ALA A 42 -7.23 0.55 10.54
N LEU A 43 -7.56 0.80 9.27
CA LEU A 43 -8.83 1.43 8.88
C LEU A 43 -10.03 0.58 9.31
N TYR A 44 -9.96 -0.75 9.15
CA TYR A 44 -10.99 -1.65 9.65
C TYR A 44 -11.14 -1.56 11.17
N SER A 45 -10.04 -1.60 11.92
CA SER A 45 -10.09 -1.49 13.38
C SER A 45 -10.71 -0.16 13.84
N ILE A 46 -10.35 0.96 13.18
CA ILE A 46 -10.94 2.28 13.48
C ILE A 46 -12.44 2.29 13.14
N GLN A 47 -12.84 1.77 11.99
CA GLN A 47 -14.25 1.70 11.58
C GLN A 47 -15.07 0.84 12.56
N SER A 48 -14.58 -0.34 12.94
CA SER A 48 -15.24 -1.21 13.91
C SER A 48 -15.39 -0.53 15.27
N ALA A 49 -14.37 0.19 15.73
CA ALA A 49 -14.44 0.96 16.97
C ALA A 49 -15.45 2.11 16.89
N LEU A 50 -15.52 2.82 15.76
CA LEU A 50 -16.52 3.88 15.54
C LEU A 50 -17.95 3.34 15.51
N ILE A 51 -18.19 2.18 14.90
CA ILE A 51 -19.50 1.51 14.91
C ILE A 51 -19.90 1.11 16.34
N ALA A 52 -18.96 0.58 17.12
CA ALA A 52 -19.20 0.27 18.53
C ALA A 52 -19.45 1.54 19.38
N TYR A 53 -18.80 2.65 19.03
CA TYR A 53 -18.94 3.94 19.70
C TYR A 53 -20.29 4.63 19.42
N TYR A 54 -20.80 4.54 18.19
CA TYR A 54 -22.09 5.11 17.79
C TYR A 54 -23.12 4.01 17.46
N PRO A 55 -23.68 3.30 18.46
CA PRO A 55 -24.61 2.19 18.22
C PRO A 55 -25.99 2.62 17.68
N SER A 56 -26.34 3.90 17.75
CA SER A 56 -27.60 4.44 17.24
C SER A 56 -27.58 4.66 15.73
N LYS A 57 -28.63 4.20 15.03
CA LYS A 57 -28.81 4.17 13.55
C LYS A 57 -28.80 5.53 12.81
N HIS A 58 -28.66 6.65 13.50
CA HIS A 58 -28.50 7.95 12.85
C HIS A 58 -27.00 8.15 12.59
N THR A 59 -26.56 7.70 11.42
CA THR A 59 -25.17 7.60 10.99
C THR A 59 -24.39 8.87 11.28
N SER A 60 -23.38 8.74 12.13
CA SER A 60 -22.33 9.75 12.25
C SER A 60 -21.65 9.86 10.88
N SER A 61 -21.62 11.05 10.30
CA SER A 61 -20.96 11.37 9.02
C SER A 61 -19.52 10.85 8.95
N LEU A 62 -18.89 10.65 10.12
CA LEU A 62 -17.56 10.09 10.28
C LEU A 62 -17.48 8.60 9.91
N ILE A 63 -18.46 7.78 10.27
CA ILE A 63 -18.48 6.34 9.90
C ILE A 63 -18.57 6.20 8.39
N GLU A 64 -19.45 6.99 7.76
CA GLU A 64 -19.61 7.02 6.30
C GLU A 64 -18.33 7.53 5.60
N SER A 65 -17.64 8.52 6.18
CA SER A 65 -16.36 9.03 5.66
C SER A 65 -15.26 7.96 5.70
N PHE A 66 -15.07 7.28 6.84
CA PHE A 66 -14.09 6.20 6.95
C PHE A 66 -14.42 5.01 6.04
N GLN A 67 -15.70 4.67 5.88
CA GLN A 67 -16.15 3.64 4.94
C GLN A 67 -15.83 4.05 3.49
N LYS A 68 -16.11 5.31 3.12
CA LYS A 68 -15.78 5.84 1.79
C LYS A 68 -14.28 5.80 1.52
N THR A 69 -13.45 6.18 2.49
CA THR A 69 -11.98 6.13 2.37
C THR A 69 -11.47 4.70 2.21
N ARG A 70 -12.03 3.75 2.97
CA ARG A 70 -11.74 2.31 2.83
C ARG A 70 -12.13 1.79 1.44
N ASP A 71 -13.33 2.11 0.97
CA ASP A 71 -13.84 1.63 -0.32
C ASP A 71 -13.06 2.26 -1.49
N ALA A 72 -12.61 3.52 -1.36
CA ALA A 72 -11.72 4.17 -2.32
C ALA A 72 -10.33 3.48 -2.38
N LEU A 73 -9.70 3.23 -1.23
CA LEU A 73 -8.43 2.48 -1.17
C LEU A 73 -8.56 1.07 -1.75
N ARG A 74 -9.72 0.45 -1.56
CA ARG A 74 -10.04 -0.85 -2.15
C ARG A 74 -10.25 -0.78 -3.67
N ALA A 75 -10.92 0.25 -4.17
CA ALA A 75 -11.11 0.44 -5.61
C ALA A 75 -9.77 0.65 -6.32
N ASP A 76 -8.81 1.29 -5.64
CA ASP A 76 -7.46 1.50 -6.17
C ASP A 76 -6.59 0.22 -6.13
N TRP A 77 -7.04 -0.85 -5.49
CA TRP A 77 -6.30 -2.10 -5.37
C TRP A 77 -6.08 -2.81 -6.70
N GLU A 78 -7.06 -2.73 -7.61
CA GLU A 78 -6.93 -3.25 -8.96
C GLU A 78 -5.91 -2.44 -9.77
N LYS A 79 -5.84 -1.12 -9.55
CA LYS A 79 -4.84 -0.25 -10.19
C LYS A 79 -3.43 -0.63 -9.74
N TYR A 80 -3.22 -0.81 -8.43
CA TYR A 80 -1.93 -1.28 -7.91
C TYR A 80 -1.56 -2.65 -8.48
N THR A 81 -2.53 -3.57 -8.55
CA THR A 81 -2.31 -4.91 -9.13
C THR A 81 -1.89 -4.83 -10.59
N ASN A 82 -2.54 -4.00 -11.40
CA ASN A 82 -2.21 -3.81 -12.81
C ASN A 82 -0.83 -3.16 -12.98
N PHE A 83 -0.52 -2.15 -12.18
CA PHE A 83 0.80 -1.53 -12.15
C PHE A 83 1.92 -2.54 -11.86
N PHE A 84 1.78 -3.37 -10.82
CA PHE A 84 2.79 -4.37 -10.48
C PHE A 84 2.89 -5.51 -11.50
N LYS A 85 1.80 -5.85 -12.20
CA LYS A 85 1.85 -6.74 -13.37
C LYS A 85 2.59 -6.10 -14.55
N GLY A 86 2.40 -4.82 -14.79
CA GLY A 86 3.16 -4.05 -15.77
C GLY A 86 4.66 -4.05 -15.44
N CYS A 87 5.02 -3.88 -14.17
CA CYS A 87 6.40 -4.00 -13.71
C CYS A 87 7.01 -5.40 -13.98
N GLN A 88 6.20 -6.46 -13.85
CA GLN A 88 6.64 -7.83 -14.18
C GLN A 88 6.86 -8.02 -15.68
N ALA A 89 5.93 -7.53 -16.51
CA ALA A 89 6.06 -7.59 -17.96
C ALA A 89 7.32 -6.85 -18.43
N TYR A 90 7.55 -5.65 -17.90
CA TYR A 90 8.76 -4.88 -18.17
C TYR A 90 10.04 -5.65 -17.82
N ALA A 91 10.07 -6.35 -16.67
CA ALA A 91 11.22 -7.15 -16.28
C ALA A 91 11.56 -8.23 -17.31
N GLU A 92 10.54 -8.86 -17.90
CA GLU A 92 10.70 -9.88 -18.93
C GLU A 92 11.20 -9.27 -20.25
N ASP A 93 10.59 -8.17 -20.68
CA ASP A 93 10.96 -7.47 -21.91
C ASP A 93 12.37 -6.87 -21.83
N TYR A 94 12.76 -6.32 -20.68
CA TYR A 94 14.10 -5.78 -20.47
C TYR A 94 15.18 -6.87 -20.50
N VAL A 95 14.94 -8.03 -19.87
CA VAL A 95 15.86 -9.17 -19.96
C VAL A 95 15.95 -9.67 -21.39
N ALA A 96 14.83 -9.77 -22.10
CA ALA A 96 14.80 -10.16 -23.51
C ALA A 96 15.58 -9.17 -24.40
N LEU A 97 15.45 -7.86 -24.17
CA LEU A 97 16.25 -6.82 -24.84
C LEU A 97 17.75 -7.01 -24.60
N CYS A 98 18.14 -7.26 -23.35
CA CYS A 98 19.54 -7.51 -23.00
C CYS A 98 20.08 -8.75 -23.72
N GLN A 99 19.33 -9.84 -23.74
CA GLN A 99 19.67 -11.07 -24.46
C GLN A 99 19.80 -10.83 -25.97
N TYR A 100 18.84 -10.11 -26.56
CA TYR A 100 18.81 -9.77 -27.97
C TYR A 100 20.04 -8.93 -28.37
N SER A 101 20.46 -8.00 -27.50
CA SER A 101 21.61 -7.12 -27.74
C SER A 101 22.98 -7.83 -27.84
N ILE A 102 23.10 -9.05 -27.30
CA ILE A 102 24.34 -9.84 -27.38
C ILE A 102 24.58 -10.32 -28.82
N SER A 103 23.51 -10.80 -29.47
CA SER A 103 23.57 -11.47 -30.76
C SER A 103 23.32 -10.54 -31.95
N HIS A 104 22.70 -9.38 -31.73
CA HIS A 104 22.29 -8.46 -32.80
C HIS A 104 23.09 -7.16 -32.83
N ARG A 105 23.08 -6.47 -33.97
CA ARG A 105 23.74 -5.15 -34.10
C ARG A 105 22.90 -4.07 -33.41
N SER A 106 23.54 -2.99 -32.97
CA SER A 106 22.82 -1.89 -32.29
C SER A 106 21.70 -1.28 -33.14
N SER A 107 21.85 -1.26 -34.46
CA SER A 107 20.81 -0.82 -35.41
C SER A 107 19.56 -1.71 -35.38
N GLU A 108 19.71 -2.99 -35.08
CA GLU A 108 18.63 -3.98 -35.01
C GLU A 108 17.96 -3.98 -33.63
N THR A 109 18.69 -3.62 -32.57
CA THR A 109 18.18 -3.55 -31.20
C THR A 109 17.38 -2.27 -30.92
N LEU A 110 17.53 -1.25 -31.76
CA LEU A 110 16.98 0.09 -31.52
C LEU A 110 15.45 0.11 -31.40
N ALA A 111 14.73 -0.55 -32.30
CA ALA A 111 13.28 -0.61 -32.26
C ALA A 111 12.79 -1.28 -30.96
N PHE A 112 13.39 -2.42 -30.61
CA PHE A 112 13.06 -3.12 -29.38
C PHE A 112 13.40 -2.29 -28.13
N ALA A 113 14.56 -1.61 -28.11
CA ALA A 113 14.91 -0.69 -27.03
C ALA A 113 13.90 0.47 -26.89
N SER A 114 13.34 0.95 -28.01
CA SER A 114 12.29 1.97 -28.00
C SER A 114 10.98 1.45 -27.39
N ASP A 115 10.57 0.23 -27.74
CA ASP A 115 9.35 -0.38 -27.18
C ASP A 115 9.46 -0.56 -25.65
N VAL A 116 10.63 -1.05 -25.18
CA VAL A 116 10.90 -1.21 -23.75
C VAL A 116 11.00 0.15 -23.04
N LEU A 117 11.56 1.17 -23.70
CA LEU A 117 11.58 2.53 -23.18
C LEU A 117 10.17 3.09 -23.00
N ASP A 118 9.28 2.88 -23.97
CA ASP A 118 7.92 3.40 -23.88
C ASP A 118 7.14 2.73 -22.74
N MET A 119 7.34 1.43 -22.50
CA MET A 119 6.82 0.76 -21.30
C MET A 119 7.38 1.36 -20.00
N ALA A 120 8.69 1.65 -19.93
CA ALA A 120 9.30 2.30 -18.76
C ALA A 120 8.71 3.70 -18.50
N LYS A 121 8.48 4.49 -19.56
CA LYS A 121 7.84 5.81 -19.46
C LYS A 121 6.41 5.70 -18.95
N ASP A 122 5.66 4.73 -19.43
CA ASP A 122 4.29 4.48 -18.98
C ASP A 122 4.26 4.10 -17.50
N LEU A 123 5.15 3.21 -17.03
CA LEU A 123 5.28 2.84 -15.62
C LEU A 123 5.74 4.02 -14.74
N SER A 124 6.67 4.85 -15.23
CA SER A 124 7.07 6.09 -14.54
C SER A 124 5.88 7.04 -14.38
N ARG A 125 5.14 7.29 -15.47
CA ARG A 125 3.93 8.12 -15.44
C ARG A 125 2.89 7.56 -14.48
N GLU A 126 2.63 6.26 -14.54
CA GLU A 126 1.65 5.60 -13.68
C GLU A 126 2.05 5.69 -12.21
N THR A 127 3.33 5.51 -11.87
CA THR A 127 3.84 5.70 -10.50
C THR A 127 3.55 7.11 -9.96
N ARG A 128 3.75 8.15 -10.78
CA ARG A 128 3.44 9.54 -10.39
C ARG A 128 1.95 9.77 -10.19
N ILE A 129 1.11 9.17 -11.03
CA ILE A 129 -0.35 9.21 -10.85
C ILE A 129 -0.74 8.54 -9.53
N LEU A 130 -0.19 7.36 -9.22
CA LEU A 130 -0.45 6.66 -7.96
C LEU A 130 0.03 7.47 -6.75
N GLN A 131 1.20 8.12 -6.83
CA GLN A 131 1.71 9.00 -5.78
C GLN A 131 0.81 10.21 -5.55
N PHE A 132 0.32 10.84 -6.61
CA PHE A 132 -0.61 11.96 -6.52
C PHE A 132 -1.95 11.54 -5.90
N SER A 133 -2.54 10.45 -6.40
CA SER A 133 -3.77 9.88 -5.86
C SER A 133 -3.65 9.50 -4.39
N ASN A 134 -2.54 8.84 -4.01
CA ASN A 134 -2.28 8.47 -2.63
C ASN A 134 -2.12 9.71 -1.72
N SER A 135 -1.40 10.74 -2.19
CA SER A 135 -1.21 11.98 -1.43
C SER A 135 -2.54 12.69 -1.18
N ARG A 136 -3.41 12.75 -2.20
CA ARG A 136 -4.77 13.31 -2.04
C ARG A 136 -5.60 12.51 -1.04
N ALA A 137 -5.59 11.18 -1.13
CA ALA A 137 -6.30 10.31 -0.20
C ALA A 137 -5.79 10.47 1.24
N CYS A 138 -4.48 10.65 1.43
CA CYS A 138 -3.91 10.94 2.75
C CYS A 138 -4.44 12.25 3.34
N VAL A 139 -4.56 13.31 2.54
CA VAL A 139 -5.08 14.61 3.00
C VAL A 139 -6.55 14.50 3.41
N GLU A 140 -7.35 13.78 2.62
CA GLU A 140 -8.76 13.53 2.96
C GLU A 140 -8.87 12.72 4.27
N LEU A 141 -8.07 11.67 4.42
CA LEU A 141 -8.01 10.84 5.62
C LEU A 141 -7.48 11.58 6.86
N ASP A 142 -6.50 12.48 6.71
CA ASP A 142 -6.00 13.29 7.82
C ASP A 142 -7.11 14.18 8.40
N ASN A 143 -7.97 14.75 7.56
CA ASN A 143 -9.13 15.51 8.02
C ASN A 143 -10.11 14.61 8.82
N ASP A 144 -10.38 13.40 8.33
CA ASP A 144 -11.22 12.43 9.03
C ASP A 144 -10.62 12.03 10.39
N LEU A 145 -9.30 11.83 10.46
CA LEU A 145 -8.58 11.50 11.69
C LEU A 145 -8.67 12.63 12.74
N GLN A 146 -8.66 13.90 12.32
CA GLN A 146 -8.83 15.02 13.25
C GLN A 146 -10.25 15.11 13.84
N ASN A 147 -11.24 14.55 13.14
CA ASN A 147 -12.63 14.53 13.57
C ASN A 147 -12.97 13.34 14.49
N LEU A 148 -12.00 12.44 14.76
CA LEU A 148 -12.19 11.33 15.70
C LEU A 148 -12.48 11.83 17.13
N PRO A 149 -13.28 11.09 17.91
CA PRO A 149 -13.42 11.30 19.35
C PRO A 149 -12.07 11.47 20.06
N SER A 150 -12.01 12.35 21.06
CA SER A 150 -10.76 12.74 21.72
C SER A 150 -10.06 11.56 22.41
N GLU A 151 -10.85 10.59 22.82
CA GLU A 151 -10.49 9.34 23.49
C GLU A 151 -9.70 8.41 22.55
N PHE A 152 -9.99 8.47 21.24
CA PHE A 152 -9.28 7.71 20.20
C PHE A 152 -7.98 8.40 19.75
N ARG A 153 -7.83 9.70 20.05
CA ARG A 153 -6.65 10.49 19.70
C ARG A 153 -5.61 10.57 20.82
N ARG A 154 -5.98 10.34 22.08
CA ARG A 154 -5.03 10.40 23.21
C ARG A 154 -4.04 9.24 23.17
N LYS A 155 -2.74 9.56 23.27
CA LYS A 155 -1.71 8.60 23.66
C LYS A 155 -2.11 8.01 25.01
N SER A 156 -2.16 6.69 25.13
CA SER A 156 -2.49 6.04 26.41
C SER A 156 -1.51 6.52 27.49
N SER A 157 -1.94 7.44 28.35
CA SER A 157 -1.29 7.59 29.64
C SER A 157 -1.62 6.32 30.40
N LEU A 158 -0.58 5.56 30.78
CA LEU A 158 -0.71 4.37 31.61
C LEU A 158 -1.68 4.65 32.79
N PRO A 159 -2.56 3.71 33.14
CA PRO A 159 -3.37 3.82 34.34
C PRO A 159 -2.45 3.59 35.54
N GLY A 160 -1.81 4.64 36.05
CA GLY A 160 -0.88 4.54 37.18
C GLY A 160 -0.56 5.83 37.91
N GLY A 161 -1.17 6.96 37.55
CA GLY A 161 -0.99 8.23 38.26
C GLY A 161 -2.31 8.73 38.85
N PRO A 162 -2.36 9.16 40.13
CA PRO A 162 -3.56 9.74 40.69
C PRO A 162 -3.82 11.08 39.99
N SER A 163 -4.83 11.10 39.12
CA SER A 163 -5.28 12.32 38.43
C SER A 163 -5.95 13.24 39.44
N LYS A 164 -5.27 14.33 39.80
CA LYS A 164 -5.87 15.42 40.57
C LYS A 164 -6.98 16.08 39.75
N ASN A 165 -8.13 16.23 40.41
CA ASN A 165 -9.31 17.00 40.04
C ASN A 165 -9.03 18.22 39.16
N ASN A 166 -9.80 18.35 38.09
CA ASN A 166 -10.45 19.63 37.84
C ASN A 166 -11.78 19.41 37.11
N THR A 167 -12.85 19.70 37.86
CA THR A 167 -14.22 19.89 37.42
C THR A 167 -14.30 20.96 36.34
N ASN A 168 -14.89 20.63 35.21
CA ASN A 168 -15.73 21.59 34.47
C ASN A 168 -16.85 20.85 33.75
N ASN A 169 -18.07 21.24 34.09
CA ASN A 169 -19.34 20.81 33.51
C ASN A 169 -19.39 21.11 32.01
N MET A 170 -19.52 20.07 31.18
CA MET A 170 -20.34 20.09 29.97
C MET A 170 -20.87 18.66 29.76
N GLY A 171 -22.15 18.56 29.40
CA GLY A 171 -22.95 17.32 29.42
C GLY A 171 -22.29 16.14 28.74
N ASP A 172 -22.04 15.10 29.54
CA ASP A 172 -21.28 13.91 29.16
C ASP A 172 -22.14 12.64 29.25
N GLU A 173 -23.42 12.74 28.88
CA GLU A 173 -24.32 11.59 28.79
C GLU A 173 -23.79 10.56 27.76
N ASN A 174 -23.04 11.01 26.75
CA ASN A 174 -22.38 10.13 25.77
C ASN A 174 -21.14 9.41 26.31
N LEU A 175 -20.47 9.92 27.35
CA LEU A 175 -19.25 9.31 27.91
C LEU A 175 -19.58 8.28 28.98
N VAL A 176 -20.73 8.41 29.64
CA VAL A 176 -21.28 7.36 30.51
C VAL A 176 -21.76 6.17 29.66
N ASP A 177 -22.39 6.41 28.51
CA ASP A 177 -22.75 5.34 27.56
C ASP A 177 -21.51 4.67 26.95
N PHE A 178 -20.43 5.43 26.66
CA PHE A 178 -19.14 4.89 26.22
C PHE A 178 -18.48 4.01 27.29
N LEU A 179 -18.38 4.47 28.55
CA LEU A 179 -17.84 3.68 29.66
C LEU A 179 -18.66 2.41 29.94
N GLN A 180 -19.96 2.42 29.59
CA GLN A 180 -20.83 1.25 29.69
C GLN A 180 -20.76 0.29 28.49
N HIS A 181 -20.46 0.77 27.27
CA HIS A 181 -20.56 -0.04 26.03
C HIS A 181 -19.23 -0.31 25.30
N ALA A 182 -18.24 0.56 25.43
CA ALA A 182 -16.91 0.42 24.83
C ALA A 182 -15.88 0.58 25.93
N GLY A 183 -15.49 -0.55 26.53
CA GLY A 183 -14.55 -0.55 27.65
C GLY A 183 -13.23 0.18 27.32
N PRO A 184 -12.44 0.55 28.34
CA PRO A 184 -11.16 1.26 28.18
C PRO A 184 -10.16 0.57 27.24
N ASN A 185 -10.34 -0.73 26.97
CA ASN A 185 -9.56 -1.50 26.00
C ASN A 185 -9.84 -1.06 24.55
N THR A 186 -11.10 -0.77 24.18
CA THR A 186 -11.49 -0.37 22.82
C THR A 186 -10.88 0.99 22.44
N ALA A 187 -10.83 1.94 23.38
CA ALA A 187 -10.18 3.25 23.17
C ALA A 187 -8.69 3.09 22.86
N ARG A 188 -8.00 2.25 23.63
CA ARG A 188 -6.56 1.99 23.49
C ARG A 188 -6.25 1.29 22.18
N GLU A 189 -7.01 0.27 21.83
CA GLU A 189 -6.89 -0.46 20.56
C GLU A 189 -7.12 0.47 19.35
N THR A 190 -8.05 1.42 19.46
CA THR A 190 -8.29 2.41 18.40
C THR A 190 -7.13 3.40 18.26
N ALA A 191 -6.57 3.89 19.37
CA ALA A 191 -5.39 4.76 19.34
C ALA A 191 -4.15 4.04 18.78
N GLU A 192 -4.02 2.73 19.03
CA GLU A 192 -3.03 1.86 18.39
C GLU A 192 -3.26 1.73 16.89
N ALA A 193 -4.52 1.53 16.46
CA ALA A 193 -4.88 1.47 15.05
C ALA A 193 -4.58 2.79 14.32
N VAL A 194 -4.89 3.95 14.91
CA VAL A 194 -4.53 5.27 14.34
C VAL A 194 -3.02 5.43 14.17
N ARG A 195 -2.22 4.98 15.15
CA ARG A 195 -0.75 5.00 15.03
C ARG A 195 -0.26 4.06 13.94
N ALA A 196 -0.81 2.85 13.86
CA ALA A 196 -0.48 1.87 12.83
C ALA A 196 -0.82 2.41 11.43
N LEU A 197 -1.98 3.06 11.27
CA LEU A 197 -2.40 3.71 10.04
C LEU A 197 -1.41 4.79 9.61
N ASN A 198 -1.07 5.72 10.50
CA ASN A 198 -0.09 6.78 10.19
C ASN A 198 1.27 6.21 9.79
N SER A 199 1.78 5.21 10.51
CA SER A 199 3.02 4.52 10.16
C SER A 199 2.94 3.86 8.79
N ALA A 200 1.81 3.22 8.48
CA ALA A 200 1.58 2.56 7.21
C ALA A 200 1.53 3.54 6.03
N LEU A 201 0.86 4.70 6.19
CA LEU A 201 0.81 5.75 5.17
C LEU A 201 2.20 6.35 4.88
N VAL A 202 3.03 6.51 5.90
CA VAL A 202 4.43 6.95 5.73
C VAL A 202 5.22 5.94 4.90
N ILE A 203 5.08 4.64 5.20
CA ILE A 203 5.74 3.56 4.44
C ILE A 203 5.27 3.59 2.98
N ILE A 204 3.96 3.64 2.73
CA ILE A 204 3.39 3.70 1.37
C ILE A 204 3.96 4.87 0.58
N ARG A 205 4.01 6.06 1.18
CA ARG A 205 4.54 7.27 0.53
C ARG A 205 6.02 7.13 0.19
N ALA A 206 6.83 6.62 1.12
CA ALA A 206 8.24 6.39 0.91
C ALA A 206 8.49 5.35 -0.20
N SER A 207 7.70 4.28 -0.22
CA SER A 207 7.76 3.26 -1.27
C SER A 207 7.39 3.81 -2.65
N LEU A 208 6.31 4.60 -2.77
CA LEU A 208 5.92 5.22 -4.04
C LEU A 208 6.99 6.19 -4.55
N HIS A 209 7.60 6.98 -3.67
CA HIS A 209 8.73 7.84 -4.04
C HIS A 209 9.94 7.02 -4.55
N SER A 210 10.26 5.93 -3.86
CA SER A 210 11.36 5.04 -4.22
C SER A 210 11.11 4.38 -5.59
N LEU A 211 9.87 3.98 -5.87
CA LEU A 211 9.43 3.49 -7.18
C LEU A 211 9.55 4.57 -8.28
N ASP A 212 9.15 5.82 -8.01
CA ASP A 212 9.26 6.91 -8.99
C ASP A 212 10.72 7.22 -9.35
N VAL A 213 11.60 7.26 -8.34
CA VAL A 213 13.05 7.40 -8.55
C VAL A 213 13.60 6.26 -9.39
N PHE A 214 13.23 5.02 -9.06
CA PHE A 214 13.65 3.83 -9.81
C PHE A 214 13.21 3.92 -11.28
N TRP A 215 11.93 4.17 -11.55
CA TRP A 215 11.40 4.22 -12.92
C TRP A 215 11.96 5.39 -13.72
N THR A 216 12.19 6.54 -13.08
CA THR A 216 12.85 7.68 -13.73
C THR A 216 14.28 7.32 -14.16
N GLN A 217 15.05 6.67 -13.28
CA GLN A 217 16.39 6.19 -13.63
C GLN A 217 16.38 5.14 -14.75
N GLN A 218 15.40 4.23 -14.75
CA GLN A 218 15.24 3.24 -15.83
C GLN A 218 14.92 3.91 -17.17
N VAL A 219 14.05 4.92 -17.17
CA VAL A 219 13.76 5.71 -18.37
C VAL A 219 15.04 6.39 -18.89
N ASP A 220 15.80 7.06 -18.03
CA ASP A 220 17.04 7.74 -18.44
C ASP A 220 18.05 6.77 -19.08
N GLN A 221 18.22 5.58 -18.50
CA GLN A 221 19.10 4.54 -19.05
C GLN A 221 18.64 4.04 -20.42
N LEU A 222 17.33 3.88 -20.61
CA LEU A 222 16.77 3.38 -21.86
C LEU A 222 16.68 4.46 -22.95
N VAL A 223 16.59 5.75 -22.59
CA VAL A 223 16.72 6.86 -23.54
C VAL A 223 18.06 6.78 -24.26
N ASP A 224 19.15 6.59 -23.50
CA ASP A 224 20.47 6.42 -24.09
C ASP A 224 20.55 5.15 -24.95
N ALA A 225 19.98 4.03 -24.48
CA ALA A 225 19.98 2.77 -25.21
C ALA A 225 19.21 2.83 -26.54
N SER A 226 18.11 3.58 -26.56
CA SER A 226 17.19 3.75 -27.70
C SER A 226 17.66 4.79 -28.74
N SER A 227 18.76 5.49 -28.49
CA SER A 227 19.29 6.51 -29.39
C SER A 227 19.85 5.92 -30.70
N PRO A 228 19.66 6.56 -31.88
CA PRO A 228 20.29 6.13 -33.14
C PRO A 228 21.82 6.09 -33.12
N LYS A 229 22.44 6.82 -32.17
CA LYS A 229 23.90 6.84 -31.96
C LYS A 229 24.34 5.87 -30.86
N SER A 230 23.40 5.13 -30.28
CA SER A 230 23.65 4.19 -29.20
C SER A 230 24.53 3.04 -29.66
N ALA A 231 25.55 2.76 -28.86
CA ALA A 231 26.35 1.54 -28.96
C ALA A 231 25.85 0.48 -27.95
N PHE A 232 24.59 0.57 -27.50
CA PHE A 232 24.03 -0.32 -26.50
C PHE A 232 24.28 -1.78 -26.87
N ARG A 233 25.09 -2.42 -26.03
CA ARG A 233 25.41 -3.83 -26.07
C ARG A 233 25.69 -4.27 -24.66
N VAL A 234 25.05 -5.37 -24.29
CA VAL A 234 25.28 -6.03 -23.01
C VAL A 234 26.32 -7.13 -23.22
N THR A 235 27.28 -7.25 -22.31
CA THR A 235 28.24 -8.37 -22.30
C THR A 235 27.62 -9.60 -21.63
N ALA A 236 28.15 -10.79 -21.88
CA ALA A 236 27.64 -12.01 -21.24
C ALA A 236 27.66 -11.97 -19.68
N PRO A 237 28.71 -11.44 -19.02
CA PRO A 237 28.70 -11.25 -17.56
C PRO A 237 27.62 -10.26 -17.09
N GLU A 238 27.44 -9.14 -17.79
CA GLU A 238 26.39 -8.16 -17.49
C GLU A 238 25.00 -8.76 -17.65
N LEU A 239 24.75 -9.55 -18.70
CA LEU A 239 23.47 -10.23 -18.90
C LEU A 239 23.15 -11.16 -17.74
N LYS A 240 24.14 -11.91 -17.24
CA LYS A 240 23.93 -12.80 -16.09
C LYS A 240 23.48 -12.00 -14.86
N SER A 241 24.18 -10.89 -14.56
CA SER A 241 23.84 -9.99 -13.46
C SER A 241 22.44 -9.34 -13.60
N VAL A 242 22.12 -8.86 -14.81
CA VAL A 242 20.81 -8.33 -15.18
C VAL A 242 19.72 -9.36 -14.93
N THR A 243 19.92 -10.58 -15.44
CA THR A 243 18.94 -11.67 -15.35
C THR A 243 18.71 -12.06 -13.88
N GLU A 244 19.76 -12.19 -13.08
CA GLU A 244 19.65 -12.51 -11.65
C GLU A 244 18.92 -11.41 -10.87
N THR A 245 19.21 -10.14 -11.17
CA THR A 245 18.57 -8.99 -10.51
C THR A 245 17.09 -8.89 -10.86
N TRP A 246 16.76 -8.91 -12.15
CA TRP A 246 15.36 -8.85 -12.60
C TRP A 246 14.55 -10.09 -12.23
N SER A 247 15.19 -11.25 -12.09
CA SER A 247 14.54 -12.46 -11.56
C SER A 247 14.14 -12.28 -10.09
N ARG A 248 15.01 -11.69 -9.26
CA ARG A 248 14.68 -11.36 -7.86
C ARG A 248 13.55 -10.34 -7.78
N TYR A 249 13.59 -9.30 -8.62
CA TYR A 249 12.53 -8.30 -8.69
C TYR A 249 11.19 -8.91 -9.11
N ARG A 250 11.18 -9.75 -10.15
CA ARG A 250 9.98 -10.46 -10.59
C ARG A 250 9.37 -11.32 -9.49
N ALA A 251 10.19 -12.06 -8.73
CA ALA A 251 9.72 -12.84 -7.60
C ALA A 251 9.09 -11.97 -6.51
N ALA A 252 9.71 -10.83 -6.16
CA ALA A 252 9.15 -9.89 -5.20
C ALA A 252 7.82 -9.28 -5.69
N LEU A 253 7.77 -8.84 -6.95
CA LEU A 253 6.56 -8.31 -7.58
C LEU A 253 5.43 -9.35 -7.62
N GLN A 254 5.75 -10.62 -7.88
CA GLN A 254 4.77 -11.71 -7.88
C GLN A 254 4.17 -11.91 -6.50
N LEU A 255 4.99 -11.91 -5.45
CA LEU A 255 4.51 -11.98 -4.07
C LEU A 255 3.57 -10.82 -3.72
N VAL A 256 3.89 -9.60 -4.19
CA VAL A 256 3.05 -8.41 -4.01
C VAL A 256 1.69 -8.56 -4.70
N VAL A 257 1.67 -9.01 -5.96
CA VAL A 257 0.43 -9.25 -6.71
C VAL A 257 -0.42 -10.32 -6.03
N THR A 258 0.18 -11.47 -5.66
CA THR A 258 -0.54 -12.54 -4.95
C THR A 258 -1.10 -12.05 -3.64
N SER A 259 -0.32 -11.28 -2.89
CA SER A 259 -0.72 -10.70 -1.62
C SER A 259 -1.92 -9.76 -1.76
N PHE A 260 -1.94 -8.90 -2.78
CA PHE A 260 -3.07 -8.02 -3.05
C PHE A 260 -4.32 -8.77 -3.48
N CYS A 261 -4.19 -9.79 -4.33
CA CYS A 261 -5.31 -10.65 -4.69
C CYS A 261 -5.89 -11.37 -3.45
N ALA A 262 -5.04 -11.88 -2.56
CA ALA A 262 -5.46 -12.55 -1.33
C ALA A 262 -6.15 -11.58 -0.35
N SER A 263 -5.56 -10.39 -0.15
CA SER A 263 -6.06 -9.37 0.77
C SER A 263 -7.39 -8.77 0.29
N SER A 264 -7.52 -8.50 -1.01
CA SER A 264 -8.77 -8.04 -1.62
C SER A 264 -9.93 -9.02 -1.38
N ASN A 265 -9.65 -10.33 -1.36
CA ASN A 265 -10.65 -11.36 -1.04
C ASN A 265 -10.99 -11.41 0.46
N ALA A 266 -10.01 -11.31 1.36
CA ALA A 266 -10.25 -11.33 2.81
C ALA A 266 -11.09 -10.12 3.30
N VAL A 267 -10.87 -8.96 2.67
CA VAL A 267 -11.55 -7.68 2.94
C VAL A 267 -13.02 -7.69 2.46
N LYS A 268 -13.50 -8.70 1.71
CA LYS A 268 -14.91 -8.78 1.25
C LYS A 268 -15.89 -9.06 2.39
N VAL A 269 -15.40 -9.39 3.57
CA VAL A 269 -16.20 -9.55 4.78
C VAL A 269 -16.43 -8.18 5.40
N ASP A 270 -17.51 -7.50 5.02
CA ASP A 270 -17.85 -6.19 5.57
C ASP A 270 -18.35 -6.35 7.02
N PRO A 271 -17.77 -5.66 8.03
CA PRO A 271 -18.31 -5.64 9.39
C PRO A 271 -19.76 -5.12 9.44
N VAL A 272 -20.16 -4.29 8.47
CA VAL A 272 -21.53 -3.73 8.42
C VAL A 272 -22.58 -4.79 8.06
N ASN A 273 -22.23 -5.80 7.26
CA ASN A 273 -23.13 -6.90 6.90
C ASN A 273 -23.11 -8.06 7.91
N THR A 274 -22.24 -8.00 8.92
CA THR A 274 -22.09 -9.03 9.94
C THR A 274 -22.46 -8.56 11.34
N LEU A 275 -23.01 -7.35 11.51
CA LEU A 275 -23.92 -7.13 12.63
C LEU A 275 -25.04 -8.17 12.44
N PRO A 276 -25.16 -9.18 13.31
CA PRO A 276 -26.38 -9.95 13.32
C PRO A 276 -27.45 -8.88 13.49
N LYS A 277 -28.43 -8.83 12.57
CA LYS A 277 -29.70 -8.24 12.95
C LYS A 277 -29.96 -8.83 14.32
N PHE A 278 -30.01 -7.99 15.35
CA PHE A 278 -30.67 -8.34 16.59
C PHE A 278 -32.14 -8.53 16.19
N GLU A 279 -32.44 -9.61 15.46
CA GLU A 279 -33.65 -10.34 15.65
C GLU A 279 -33.62 -10.62 17.13
N ARG A 280 -34.45 -9.87 17.87
CA ARG A 280 -34.84 -10.26 19.22
C ARG A 280 -35.00 -11.77 19.16
N PRO A 281 -34.29 -12.55 19.98
CA PRO A 281 -34.43 -13.99 19.95
C PRO A 281 -35.93 -14.24 20.01
N SER A 282 -36.46 -14.89 18.96
CA SER A 282 -37.86 -15.27 18.94
C SER A 282 -38.07 -16.00 20.26
N ARG A 283 -38.99 -15.45 21.08
CA ARG A 283 -39.27 -16.05 22.37
C ARG A 283 -39.55 -17.54 22.12
N SER A 284 -38.78 -18.38 22.80
CA SER A 284 -38.94 -19.84 22.94
C SER A 284 -38.24 -20.76 21.91
N LEU A 285 -36.97 -21.07 22.17
CA LEU A 285 -36.48 -22.45 22.11
C LEU A 285 -36.12 -22.97 23.51
N TRP A 286 -35.53 -22.12 24.36
CA TRP A 286 -35.32 -22.41 25.78
C TRP A 286 -36.63 -22.52 26.59
N GLY A 287 -37.67 -21.76 26.23
CA GLY A 287 -39.00 -21.88 26.84
C GLY A 287 -39.76 -23.17 26.47
N ARG A 288 -39.34 -23.89 25.42
CA ARG A 288 -39.93 -25.17 25.01
C ARG A 288 -39.19 -26.37 25.60
N ILE A 289 -37.90 -26.22 25.92
CA ILE A 289 -37.10 -27.27 26.57
C ILE A 289 -37.39 -27.33 28.08
N LEU A 290 -37.69 -26.19 28.74
CA LEU A 290 -38.09 -26.21 30.14
C LEU A 290 -39.49 -26.82 30.38
N HIS A 291 -40.36 -26.78 29.37
CA HIS A 291 -41.71 -27.35 29.44
C HIS A 291 -41.78 -28.84 29.06
N ALA A 292 -40.66 -29.42 28.58
CA ALA A 292 -40.53 -30.83 28.24
C ALA A 292 -39.68 -31.62 29.26
N LEU A 293 -39.17 -30.96 30.31
CA LEU A 293 -38.43 -31.57 31.40
C LEU A 293 -39.04 -31.32 32.79
N CYS A 294 -40.23 -30.71 32.82
CA CYS A 294 -41.09 -30.63 34.00
C CYS A 294 -42.54 -30.90 33.55
N PHE A 295 -42.97 -32.15 33.70
CA PHE A 295 -44.26 -32.77 33.32
C PHE A 295 -44.45 -33.15 31.85
#